data_AF-A0AAN8K982-F1
#
_entry.id   AF-A0AAN8K982-F1
#
_cell.length_a   1.000
_cell.length_b   1.000
_cell.length_c   1.000
_cell.angle_alpha   90.00
_cell.angle_beta   90.00
_cell.angle_gamma   90.00
#
_symmetry.space_group_name_H-M   'P 1'
#
loop_
_entity.id
_entity.type
_entity.pdbx_description
1 polymer ?
#
loop_
_entity_poly.entity_id
_entity_poly.type
_entity_poly.pdbx_seq_one_letter_code
_entity_poly.pdbx_strand_id
1 'polypeptide(L)'
;MGSSQSNAYDTSTLTEGDIIVFHRLTYKHYGIYIGNDEIVHFTGTKPSDATVKRDSIWKEAYGCKISLGNRDRQLRYVSFSQGH
;
A
#
# COMPACT_ATOMS: atom_id res chain seq x y z
N MET A 1 -22.98 5.42 -22.98
CA MET A 1 -23.00 5.78 -21.54
C MET A 1 -21.83 5.05 -20.91
N GLY A 2 -20.80 5.79 -20.51
CA GLY A 2 -19.46 5.26 -20.24
C GLY A 2 -19.37 4.49 -18.92
N SER A 3 -18.78 3.29 -18.98
CA SER A 3 -18.37 2.51 -17.83
C SER A 3 -17.06 3.07 -17.27
N SER A 4 -17.11 3.99 -16.30
CA SER A 4 -15.92 4.36 -15.52
C SER A 4 -15.67 3.27 -14.48
N GLN A 5 -14.82 2.30 -14.79
CA GLN A 5 -14.28 1.39 -13.78
C GLN A 5 -13.28 2.17 -12.89
N SER A 6 -13.75 2.79 -11.81
CA SER A 6 -12.87 3.39 -10.81
C SER A 6 -12.44 2.35 -9.78
N ASN A 7 -11.48 1.51 -10.16
CA ASN A 7 -10.67 0.72 -9.22
C ASN A 7 -9.56 1.59 -8.60
N ALA A 8 -9.90 2.80 -8.15
CA ALA A 8 -8.97 3.66 -7.42
C ALA A 8 -9.04 3.28 -5.94
N TYR A 9 -7.98 2.66 -5.43
CA TYR A 9 -7.85 2.44 -3.99
C TYR A 9 -7.71 3.80 -3.30
N ASP A 10 -8.62 4.10 -2.37
CA ASP A 10 -8.60 5.35 -1.62
C ASP A 10 -7.48 5.33 -0.58
N THR A 11 -6.36 5.98 -0.92
CA THR A 11 -5.18 6.08 -0.05
C THR A 11 -5.44 6.90 1.22
N SER A 12 -6.55 7.63 1.31
CA SER A 12 -6.93 8.37 2.52
C SER A 12 -7.19 7.46 3.73
N THR A 13 -7.42 6.17 3.48
CA THR A 13 -7.62 5.17 4.53
C THR A 13 -6.32 4.55 5.05
N LEU A 14 -5.19 4.82 4.39
CA LEU A 14 -3.88 4.31 4.76
C LEU A 14 -3.27 5.09 5.91
N THR A 15 -2.50 4.39 6.74
CA THR A 15 -1.70 4.96 7.82
C THR A 15 -0.27 4.48 7.69
N GLU A 16 0.69 5.32 8.03
CA GLU A 16 2.11 4.97 8.01
C GLU A 16 2.35 3.63 8.72
N GLY A 17 3.18 2.77 8.12
CA GLY A 17 3.42 1.40 8.56
C GLY A 17 2.47 0.36 7.95
N ASP A 18 1.43 0.77 7.21
CA ASP A 18 0.60 -0.18 6.48
C ASP A 18 1.39 -0.91 5.40
N ILE A 19 1.20 -2.22 5.31
CA ILE A 19 1.72 -3.08 4.26
C ILE A 19 0.80 -2.93 3.05
N ILE A 20 1.37 -2.53 1.92
CA ILE A 20 0.70 -2.43 0.65
C ILE A 20 1.08 -3.63 -0.20
N VAL A 21 0.07 -4.36 -0.70
CA VAL A 21 0.23 -5.53 -1.56
C VAL A 21 -0.15 -5.15 -2.98
N PHE A 22 0.79 -5.29 -3.91
CA PHE A 22 0.59 -5.09 -5.33
C PHE A 22 0.42 -6.45 -6.00
N HIS A 23 -0.73 -6.69 -6.63
CA HIS A 23 -1.06 -7.97 -7.27
C HIS A 23 -0.59 -7.96 -8.73
N ARG A 24 0.69 -8.28 -8.94
CA ARG A 24 1.26 -8.44 -10.29
C ARG A 24 0.79 -9.77 -10.89
N LEU A 25 0.94 -9.92 -12.21
CA LEU A 25 0.42 -11.07 -12.96
C LEU A 25 0.86 -12.42 -12.38
N THR A 26 2.13 -12.56 -12.01
CA THR A 26 2.73 -13.83 -11.60
C THR A 26 3.19 -13.88 -10.14
N TYR A 27 3.15 -12.76 -9.41
CA TYR A 27 3.58 -12.68 -8.01
C TYR A 27 2.97 -11.48 -7.29
N LYS A 28 3.15 -11.42 -5.97
CA LYS A 28 2.79 -10.26 -5.15
C LYS A 28 4.02 -9.45 -4.83
N HIS A 29 3.96 -8.15 -5.07
CA HIS A 29 4.98 -7.20 -4.60
C HIS A 29 4.50 -6.52 -3.33
N TYR A 30 5.42 -6.11 -2.46
CA TYR A 30 5.09 -5.54 -1.16
C TYR A 30 5.84 -4.23 -0.93
N GLY A 31 5.18 -3.28 -0.30
CA GLY A 31 5.79 -2.05 0.21
C GLY A 31 5.19 -1.68 1.56
N ILE A 32 5.87 -0.81 2.30
CA ILE A 32 5.38 -0.23 3.54
C ILE A 32 5.04 1.23 3.27
N TYR A 33 3.80 1.64 3.54
CA TYR A 33 3.35 3.01 3.38
C TYR A 33 4.04 3.92 4.41
N ILE A 34 4.55 5.06 3.95
CA ILE A 34 5.27 6.03 4.80
C ILE A 34 4.64 7.43 4.78
N GLY A 35 3.39 7.53 4.29
CA GLY A 35 2.69 8.81 4.16
C GLY A 35 2.81 9.39 2.74
N ASN A 36 2.01 10.42 2.45
CA ASN A 36 2.06 11.20 1.21
C ASN A 36 2.05 10.38 -0.09
N ASP A 37 1.25 9.31 -0.16
CA ASP A 37 1.22 8.38 -1.29
C ASP A 37 2.58 7.73 -1.62
N GLU A 38 3.51 7.68 -0.67
CA GLU A 38 4.83 7.06 -0.80
C GLU A 38 4.96 5.76 -0.02
N ILE A 39 5.79 4.86 -0.57
CA ILE A 39 6.15 3.59 0.07
C ILE A 39 7.66 3.43 0.12
N VAL A 40 8.11 2.63 1.08
CA VAL A 40 9.42 1.99 1.05
C VAL A 40 9.23 0.53 0.66
N HIS A 41 9.93 0.08 -0.37
CA HIS A 41 9.83 -1.29 -0.86
C HIS A 41 11.18 -1.82 -1.30
N PHE A 42 11.31 -3.14 -1.31
CA PHE A 42 12.44 -3.81 -1.92
C PHE A 42 12.23 -3.87 -3.43
N THR A 43 13.27 -3.62 -4.21
CA THR A 43 13.25 -3.70 -5.67
C THR A 43 14.53 -4.37 -6.15
N GLY A 44 14.55 -4.76 -7.42
CA GLY A 44 15.59 -5.58 -8.01
C GLY A 44 14.97 -6.72 -8.81
N THR A 45 15.63 -7.07 -9.92
CA THR A 45 15.22 -8.20 -10.77
C THR A 45 15.98 -9.47 -10.43
N LYS A 46 17.07 -9.36 -9.64
CA LYS A 46 17.98 -10.42 -9.24
C LYS A 46 18.41 -10.23 -7.78
N PRO A 47 18.89 -11.27 -7.09
CA PRO A 47 19.39 -11.10 -5.73
C PRO A 47 20.57 -10.12 -5.60
N SER A 48 21.34 -9.90 -6.68
CA SER A 48 22.50 -9.01 -6.67
C SER A 48 22.17 -7.53 -6.85
N ASP A 49 20.98 -7.18 -7.37
CA ASP A 49 20.52 -5.79 -7.57
C ASP A 49 19.39 -5.40 -6.59
N ALA A 50 19.05 -6.32 -5.69
CA ALA A 50 18.30 -6.14 -4.46
C ALA A 50 18.63 -4.84 -3.73
N THR A 51 17.68 -3.91 -3.70
CA THR A 51 17.84 -2.65 -2.98
C THR A 51 16.53 -2.14 -2.40
N VAL A 52 16.60 -1.37 -1.32
CA VAL A 52 15.44 -0.71 -0.71
C VAL A 52 15.29 0.67 -1.35
N LYS A 53 14.11 0.95 -1.90
CA LYS A 53 13.77 2.24 -2.51
C LYS A 53 12.57 2.88 -1.87
N ARG A 54 12.53 4.22 -1.96
CA ARG A 54 11.35 5.04 -1.72
C ARG A 54 10.77 5.43 -3.06
N ASP A 55 9.50 5.14 -3.28
CA ASP A 55 8.80 5.47 -4.51
C ASP A 55 7.31 5.75 -4.22
N SER A 56 6.64 6.44 -5.15
CA SER A 56 5.20 6.65 -5.06
C SER A 56 4.43 5.35 -5.32
N ILE A 57 3.36 5.11 -4.56
CA ILE A 57 2.44 3.98 -4.74
C ILE A 57 1.97 3.89 -6.20
N TRP A 58 1.62 5.02 -6.80
CA TRP A 58 1.03 5.08 -8.14
C TRP A 58 2.01 4.70 -9.24
N LYS A 59 3.29 5.00 -9.05
CA LYS A 59 4.37 4.57 -9.95
C LYS A 59 4.56 3.05 -9.88
N GLU A 60 4.53 2.48 -8.68
CA GLU A 60 4.75 1.04 -8.45
C GLU A 60 3.52 0.18 -8.71
N ALA A 61 2.33 0.79 -8.75
CA ALA A 61 1.09 0.12 -9.07
C ALA A 61 1.12 -0.52 -10.46
N TYR A 62 1.72 0.15 -11.46
CA TYR A 62 1.67 -0.28 -12.86
C TYR A 62 0.25 -0.65 -13.35
N GLY A 63 -0.79 0.02 -12.81
CA GLY A 63 -2.20 -0.29 -13.09
C GLY A 63 -2.71 -1.62 -12.50
N CYS A 64 -1.91 -2.30 -11.67
CA CYS A 64 -2.33 -3.51 -10.98
C CYS A 64 -3.25 -3.21 -9.79
N LYS A 65 -3.98 -4.22 -9.35
CA LYS A 65 -4.78 -4.16 -8.13
C LYS A 65 -3.85 -4.00 -6.92
N ILE A 66 -4.20 -3.09 -6.01
CA ILE A 66 -3.51 -2.90 -4.73
C ILE A 66 -4.39 -3.45 -3.60
N SER A 67 -3.85 -3.84 -2.45
CA SER A 67 -4.66 -4.11 -1.25
C SER A 67 -3.86 -3.89 0.02
N LEU A 68 -4.56 -3.64 1.12
CA LEU A 68 -3.94 -3.61 2.44
C LEU A 68 -3.55 -5.03 2.88
N GLY A 69 -2.32 -5.18 3.36
CA GLY A 69 -1.72 -6.45 3.79
C GLY A 69 -1.68 -6.66 5.31
N ASN A 70 -1.98 -5.64 6.12
CA ASN A 70 -2.03 -5.74 7.57
C ASN A 70 -3.14 -6.71 7.97
N ARG A 71 -2.77 -7.92 8.41
CA ARG A 71 -3.71 -8.95 8.86
C ARG A 71 -4.46 -8.55 10.15
N ASP A 72 -3.89 -7.64 10.94
CA ASP A 72 -4.40 -7.26 12.26
C ASP A 72 -5.25 -5.98 12.29
N ARG A 73 -5.63 -5.42 11.12
CA ARG A 73 -6.50 -4.22 11.06
C ARG A 73 -7.98 -4.48 11.45
N GLN A 74 -8.24 -5.45 12.34
CA GLN A 74 -9.52 -5.66 13.00
C GLN A 74 -9.55 -5.20 14.47
N LEU A 75 -8.46 -4.66 15.05
CA LEU A 75 -8.48 -4.11 16.41
C LEU A 75 -7.82 -2.73 16.49
N ARG A 76 -8.48 -1.71 15.95
CA ARG A 76 -8.28 -0.34 16.45
C ARG A 76 -9.24 -0.14 17.61
N TYR A 77 -8.74 -0.29 18.83
CA TYR A 77 -9.44 0.13 20.04
C TYR A 77 -9.65 1.65 19.95
N VAL A 78 -10.89 2.09 19.70
CA VAL A 78 -11.27 3.50 19.78
C VAL A 78 -11.65 3.76 21.23
N SER A 79 -10.73 4.30 22.03
CA SER A 79 -11.10 4.83 23.35
C SER A 79 -11.78 6.19 23.18
N PHE A 80 -13.06 6.28 23.57
CA PHE A 80 -13.79 7.53 23.72
C PHE A 80 -13.23 8.36 24.89
N SER A 81 -13.27 9.68 24.77
CA SER A 81 -12.75 10.63 25.75
C SER A 81 -13.44 10.54 27.12
N GLN A 82 -12.73 10.92 28.17
CA GLN A 82 -13.36 11.64 29.27
C GLN A 82 -12.62 12.97 29.45
N GLY A 83 -13.38 14.04 29.28
CA GLY A 83 -12.91 15.38 29.57
C GLY A 83 -12.79 15.64 31.06
N HIS A 84 -11.97 16.63 31.38
CA HIS A 84 -12.13 17.55 32.50
C HIS A 84 -11.61 18.91 32.04
#